data_AF-A0A2P5MRK5-F1
#
_entry.id   AF-A0A2P5MRK5-F1
#
_cell.length_a   1.000
_cell.length_b   1.000
_cell.length_c   1.000
_cell.angle_alpha   90.00
_cell.angle_beta   90.00
_cell.angle_gamma   90.00
#
_symmetry.space_group_name_H-M   'P 1'
#
loop_
_entity.id
_entity.type
_entity.pdbx_description
1 polymer ?
#
loop_
_entity_poly.entity_id
_entity_poly.type
_entity_poly.pdbx_seq_one_letter_code
_entity_poly.pdbx_strand_id
1 'polypeptide(L)'
;MRATENQQLPDHCYLLHEAGFSDPLDEKRPNRLCISFSDVHFTDGSVGDQSSEISVWHEVFQRIKNLCTTYRIEELTIILAGDSIDIVRSAKWASKEVYPWERDHPEYTDVLRAIMNDIIIRHAEPPRSGMPEGFFYLLKALRANLAAHPVKVQTLVLLGNHDKDILIDVPTLTRFYQDCLNQPVTGLSDDYRQWIGRMYFGRADYFQDASQTPPWLPFYWGDQGFRLFVTHGQWRDKDNSRAQPDWQAGDGWNPGLWQKNGFAAFTEPCFGDSVAAGVLSGFIYRCKNQLHTVSVEFPHLNPEIKRLNRILDELDLYRPTYAAVARVITEIRRLRQLQPPVDSIRTLVENELLHSLHLWLSWDFVYQSASPAARIFLRLSKAVISVLKFLDARIELGFIYGLMKIMTWLQTGIFNFGDGPSTKELLGFPAFLEQYRSSGFRLYCEGHTHIPLQSEIYFKTPSHPSDRKSYTYINLGTWRNQIVNTVNQKFRRRDSGRMLCVLDLLPPPEE
;
A
#
# COMPACT_ATOMS: atom_id res chain seq x y z
N MET A 1 17.12 -26.98 28.67
CA MET A 1 16.05 -27.89 28.17
C MET A 1 15.95 -27.69 26.68
N ARG A 2 16.23 -28.73 25.91
CA ARG A 2 16.32 -28.73 24.45
C ARG A 2 14.95 -28.40 23.85
N ALA A 3 14.88 -27.36 23.01
CA ALA A 3 13.77 -27.16 22.09
C ALA A 3 13.96 -28.14 20.92
N THR A 4 13.63 -29.42 21.15
CA THR A 4 13.71 -30.50 20.15
C THR A 4 12.32 -30.94 19.69
N GLU A 5 11.39 -30.00 19.59
CA GLU A 5 10.23 -30.17 18.72
C GLU A 5 10.21 -28.95 17.81
N ASN A 6 10.66 -29.13 16.57
CA ASN A 6 10.28 -28.28 15.45
C ASN A 6 8.76 -28.41 15.33
N GLN A 7 8.02 -27.61 16.10
CA GLN A 7 6.57 -27.54 15.94
C GLN A 7 6.32 -26.91 14.57
N GLN A 8 5.81 -27.77 13.70
CA GLN A 8 5.58 -27.50 12.29
C GLN A 8 4.65 -26.30 12.15
N LEU A 9 5.03 -25.36 11.29
CA LEU A 9 4.14 -24.26 10.92
C LEU A 9 2.82 -24.80 10.41
N PRO A 10 1.73 -24.03 10.53
CA PRO A 10 0.47 -24.41 9.91
C PRO A 10 0.63 -24.79 8.45
N ASP A 11 -0.19 -25.75 8.02
CA ASP A 11 -0.31 -26.10 6.61
C ASP A 11 -0.53 -24.83 5.77
N HIS A 12 0.17 -24.75 4.64
CA HIS A 12 0.17 -23.59 3.72
C HIS A 12 0.89 -22.33 4.26
N CYS A 13 1.60 -22.42 5.38
CA CYS A 13 2.56 -21.42 5.81
C CYS A 13 4.00 -21.89 5.55
N TYR A 14 4.70 -21.23 4.62
CA TYR A 14 6.05 -21.60 4.19
C TYR A 14 7.07 -20.53 4.62
N LEU A 15 8.26 -20.95 5.05
CA LEU A 15 9.39 -20.05 5.26
C LEU A 15 10.32 -20.05 4.06
N LEU A 16 10.95 -18.90 3.82
CA LEU A 16 12.00 -18.77 2.83
C LEU A 16 13.33 -19.23 3.43
N HIS A 17 13.98 -20.19 2.77
CA HIS A 17 15.33 -20.65 3.10
C HIS A 17 16.27 -20.21 1.99
N GLU A 18 16.70 -18.95 2.00
CA GLU A 18 17.51 -18.39 0.92
C GLU A 18 18.94 -18.96 0.92
N ALA A 19 19.34 -19.58 -0.19
CA ALA A 19 20.72 -20.01 -0.37
C ALA A 19 21.74 -18.88 -0.09
N GLY A 20 22.73 -19.18 0.75
CA GLY A 20 23.75 -18.23 1.14
C GLY A 20 23.39 -17.34 2.33
N PHE A 21 22.16 -17.40 2.85
CA PHE A 21 21.79 -16.84 4.15
C PHE A 21 21.83 -17.93 5.22
N SER A 22 22.21 -17.55 6.43
CA SER A 22 22.26 -18.45 7.57
C SER A 22 20.88 -18.96 7.96
N ASP A 23 20.83 -20.21 8.44
CA ASP A 23 19.62 -20.71 9.10
C ASP A 23 19.36 -19.83 10.34
N PRO A 24 18.16 -19.20 10.45
CA PRO A 24 17.83 -18.35 11.60
C PRO A 24 17.92 -19.06 12.95
N LEU A 25 17.88 -20.40 12.96
CA LEU A 25 18.00 -21.22 14.17
C LEU A 25 19.43 -21.71 14.45
N ASP A 26 20.40 -21.44 13.57
CA ASP A 26 21.80 -21.79 13.80
C ASP A 26 22.40 -20.93 14.91
N GLU A 27 22.97 -21.58 15.93
CA GLU A 27 23.66 -20.92 17.05
C GLU A 27 24.94 -20.19 16.61
N LYS A 28 25.49 -20.53 15.43
CA LYS A 28 26.70 -19.92 14.85
C LYS A 28 26.41 -18.96 13.69
N ARG A 29 25.13 -18.63 13.46
CA ARG A 29 24.75 -17.63 12.45
C ARG A 29 25.45 -16.29 12.71
N PRO A 30 25.72 -15.47 11.67
CA PRO A 30 26.33 -14.17 11.88
C PRO A 30 25.37 -13.17 12.54
N ASN A 31 25.82 -11.94 12.76
CA ASN A 31 24.94 -10.84 13.13
C ASN A 31 24.06 -10.44 11.94
N ARG A 32 22.74 -10.37 12.18
CA ARG A 32 21.74 -10.13 11.15
C ARG A 32 20.92 -8.88 11.50
N LEU A 33 20.47 -8.16 10.48
CA LEU A 33 19.61 -6.99 10.60
C LEU A 33 18.42 -7.14 9.65
N CYS A 34 17.21 -7.01 10.17
CA CYS A 34 16.00 -6.85 9.38
C CYS A 34 15.50 -5.41 9.46
N ILE A 35 15.25 -4.81 8.31
CA ILE A 35 14.65 -3.49 8.14
C ILE A 35 13.32 -3.66 7.43
N SER A 36 12.23 -3.12 7.97
CA SER A 36 10.91 -3.15 7.32
C SER A 36 10.31 -1.75 7.14
N PHE A 37 9.78 -1.50 5.94
CA PHE A 37 8.99 -0.34 5.53
C PHE A 37 7.62 -0.80 5.03
N SER A 38 6.64 0.09 4.95
CA SER A 38 5.36 -0.19 4.28
C SER A 38 4.73 1.10 3.76
N ASP A 39 3.76 0.97 2.85
CA ASP A 39 2.96 2.05 2.30
C ASP A 39 3.84 3.23 1.84
N VAL A 40 4.85 2.94 1.03
CA VAL A 40 5.75 3.94 0.44
C VAL A 40 5.16 4.57 -0.82
N HIS A 41 4.32 3.83 -1.55
CA HIS A 41 3.53 4.28 -2.71
C HIS A 41 4.31 5.15 -3.71
N PHE A 42 5.31 4.57 -4.38
CA PHE A 42 5.98 5.26 -5.48
C PHE A 42 5.00 5.44 -6.65
N THR A 43 4.64 6.70 -6.91
CA THR A 43 3.68 7.11 -7.96
C THR A 43 4.37 7.65 -9.20
N ASP A 44 3.66 7.65 -10.33
CA ASP A 44 4.08 8.32 -11.57
C ASP A 44 4.01 9.87 -11.48
N GLY A 45 3.44 10.41 -10.40
CA GLY A 45 3.30 11.85 -10.14
C GLY A 45 2.16 12.54 -10.92
N SER A 46 1.36 11.80 -11.68
CA SER A 46 0.32 12.36 -12.54
C SER A 46 -0.91 12.87 -11.77
N VAL A 47 -1.20 12.29 -10.61
CA VAL A 47 -2.37 12.64 -9.74
C VAL A 47 -1.97 13.18 -8.37
N GLY A 48 -0.80 13.82 -8.29
CA GLY A 48 -0.27 14.46 -7.09
C GLY A 48 1.06 13.86 -6.65
N ASP A 49 1.74 14.55 -5.73
CA ASP A 49 3.01 14.09 -5.16
C ASP A 49 2.79 13.56 -3.74
N GLN A 50 2.94 12.25 -3.58
CA GLN A 50 2.60 11.53 -2.35
C GLN A 50 3.80 11.14 -1.53
N SER A 51 5.00 11.18 -2.13
CA SER A 51 6.22 10.71 -1.50
C SER A 51 6.65 11.67 -0.39
N SER A 52 7.18 11.11 0.71
CA SER A 52 7.90 11.86 1.75
C SER A 52 8.91 12.83 1.14
N GLU A 53 9.26 13.89 1.88
CA GLU A 53 10.31 14.80 1.43
C GLU A 53 11.55 14.01 1.00
N ILE A 54 12.00 14.22 -0.24
CA ILE A 54 12.94 13.29 -0.90
C ILE A 54 14.32 13.29 -0.20
N SER A 55 14.64 14.34 0.57
CA SER A 55 15.81 14.41 1.45
C SER A 55 15.84 13.34 2.54
N VAL A 56 14.68 12.83 2.96
CA VAL A 56 14.57 11.83 4.05
C VAL A 56 15.20 10.50 3.66
N TRP A 57 15.12 10.09 2.39
CA TRP A 57 15.62 8.77 1.98
C TRP A 57 17.13 8.65 2.11
N HIS A 58 17.89 9.70 1.78
CA HIS A 58 19.34 9.68 1.94
C HIS A 58 19.73 9.44 3.41
N GLU A 59 19.06 10.11 4.35
CA GLU A 59 19.29 9.90 5.78
C GLU A 59 18.93 8.48 6.24
N VAL A 60 17.81 7.94 5.75
CA VAL A 60 17.39 6.55 6.04
C VAL A 60 18.44 5.56 5.56
N PHE A 61 18.87 5.63 4.31
CA PHE A 61 19.86 4.70 3.75
C PHE A 61 21.24 4.86 4.39
N GLN A 62 21.64 6.10 4.72
CA GLN A 62 22.86 6.33 5.48
C GLN A 62 22.77 5.73 6.89
N ARG A 63 21.61 5.82 7.55
CA ARG A 63 21.38 5.21 8.85
C ARG A 63 21.44 3.68 8.80
N ILE A 64 20.85 3.06 7.78
CA ILE A 64 20.97 1.61 7.55
C ILE A 64 22.43 1.20 7.42
N LYS A 65 23.20 1.92 6.58
CA LYS A 65 24.64 1.69 6.42
C LYS A 65 25.38 1.79 7.76
N ASN A 66 25.10 2.83 8.53
CA ASN A 66 25.73 3.02 9.85
C ASN A 66 25.39 1.86 10.81
N LEU A 67 24.14 1.40 10.84
CA LEU A 67 23.73 0.24 11.64
C LEU A 67 24.50 -1.03 11.24
N CYS A 68 24.65 -1.28 9.93
CA CYS A 68 25.43 -2.42 9.45
C CYS A 68 26.87 -2.39 9.96
N THR A 69 27.53 -1.22 9.89
CA THR A 69 28.90 -1.06 10.38
C THR A 69 28.99 -1.18 11.90
N THR A 70 28.11 -0.48 12.64
CA THR A 70 28.14 -0.45 14.11
C THR A 70 27.95 -1.83 14.73
N TYR A 71 27.00 -2.62 14.19
CA TYR A 71 26.68 -3.94 14.73
C TYR A 71 27.40 -5.08 14.01
N ARG A 72 28.34 -4.78 13.10
CA ARG A 72 29.07 -5.76 12.28
C ARG A 72 28.12 -6.76 11.62
N ILE A 73 27.08 -6.23 11.00
CA ILE A 73 26.06 -7.03 10.31
C ILE A 73 26.69 -7.68 9.08
N GLU A 74 26.46 -8.98 8.90
CA GLU A 74 26.88 -9.72 7.70
C GLU A 74 25.67 -10.10 6.82
N GLU A 75 24.46 -10.10 7.38
CA GLU A 75 23.22 -10.36 6.65
C GLU A 75 22.18 -9.26 6.91
N LEU A 76 21.81 -8.54 5.85
CA LEU A 76 20.80 -7.50 5.86
C LEU A 76 19.57 -7.95 5.06
N THR A 77 18.42 -8.00 5.72
CA THR A 77 17.12 -8.20 5.06
C THR A 77 16.36 -6.89 5.03
N ILE A 78 15.95 -6.44 3.85
CA ILE A 78 15.10 -5.26 3.65
C ILE A 78 13.73 -5.73 3.14
N ILE A 79 12.68 -5.41 3.89
CA ILE A 79 11.30 -5.73 3.55
C ILE A 79 10.55 -4.45 3.19
N LEU A 80 9.97 -4.40 2.00
CA LEU A 80 8.89 -3.48 1.67
C LEU A 80 7.57 -4.23 1.85
N ALA A 81 6.90 -4.02 2.98
CA ALA A 81 5.70 -4.74 3.37
C ALA A 81 4.44 -4.23 2.66
N GLY A 82 4.41 -4.30 1.32
CA GLY A 82 3.26 -3.91 0.50
C GLY A 82 3.11 -2.42 0.24
N ASP A 83 2.31 -2.14 -0.79
CA ASP A 83 2.03 -0.81 -1.33
C ASP A 83 3.32 -0.05 -1.60
N SER A 84 4.22 -0.73 -2.32
CA SER A 84 5.52 -0.21 -2.70
C SER A 84 5.40 0.75 -3.87
N ILE A 85 4.63 0.35 -4.88
CA ILE A 85 4.31 1.18 -6.03
C ILE A 85 2.81 1.47 -6.03
N ASP A 86 2.41 2.58 -6.62
CA ASP A 86 1.00 2.93 -6.73
C ASP A 86 0.56 2.97 -8.20
N ILE A 87 0.15 1.80 -8.69
CA ILE A 87 -0.34 1.65 -10.06
C ILE A 87 -1.76 2.22 -10.20
N VAL A 88 -2.60 2.01 -9.18
CA VAL A 88 -4.02 2.37 -9.21
C VAL A 88 -4.22 3.89 -9.31
N ARG A 89 -3.40 4.69 -8.60
CA ARG A 89 -3.49 6.16 -8.65
C ARG A 89 -2.62 6.73 -9.76
N SER A 90 -3.14 6.64 -10.98
CA SER A 90 -2.57 7.31 -12.14
C SER A 90 -3.65 7.99 -12.99
N ALA A 91 -3.31 9.15 -13.53
CA ALA A 91 -4.14 9.84 -14.52
C ALA A 91 -4.17 9.08 -15.85
N LYS A 92 -3.20 8.19 -16.11
CA LYS A 92 -3.11 7.46 -17.38
C LYS A 92 -4.33 6.57 -17.62
N TRP A 93 -4.87 5.96 -16.57
CA TRP A 93 -6.14 5.23 -16.61
C TRP A 93 -7.27 6.09 -17.19
N ALA A 94 -7.52 7.23 -16.55
CA ALA A 94 -8.56 8.16 -16.98
C ALA A 94 -8.29 8.80 -18.35
N SER A 95 -7.03 9.02 -18.72
CA SER A 95 -6.66 9.57 -20.03
C SER A 95 -6.95 8.63 -21.20
N LYS A 96 -7.04 7.33 -20.91
CA LYS A 96 -7.32 6.27 -21.87
C LYS A 96 -8.72 5.68 -21.73
N GLU A 97 -9.46 6.11 -20.70
CA GLU A 97 -10.75 5.53 -20.32
C GLU A 97 -10.68 4.01 -20.11
N VAL A 98 -9.52 3.53 -19.65
CA VAL A 98 -9.28 2.14 -19.26
C VAL A 98 -8.93 2.13 -17.80
N TYR A 99 -9.56 1.29 -17.00
CA TYR A 99 -9.43 1.29 -15.55
C TYR A 99 -8.82 -0.01 -15.01
N PRO A 100 -8.30 -0.03 -13.76
CA PRO A 100 -7.64 -1.20 -13.18
C PRO A 100 -8.48 -2.49 -13.17
N TRP A 101 -9.81 -2.37 -13.22
CA TRP A 101 -10.73 -3.52 -13.26
C TRP A 101 -11.05 -4.04 -14.68
N GLU A 102 -10.50 -3.43 -15.72
CA GLU A 102 -10.76 -3.77 -17.13
C GLU A 102 -9.57 -4.50 -17.75
N ARG A 103 -9.10 -5.55 -17.06
CA ARG A 103 -7.87 -6.30 -17.41
C ARG A 103 -7.89 -6.95 -18.80
N ASP A 104 -9.10 -7.25 -19.30
CA ASP A 104 -9.29 -7.80 -20.64
C ASP A 104 -9.32 -6.73 -21.74
N HIS A 105 -9.24 -5.44 -21.40
CA HIS A 105 -9.25 -4.36 -22.37
C HIS A 105 -7.93 -4.35 -23.18
N PRO A 106 -7.96 -4.19 -24.52
CA PRO A 106 -6.75 -4.27 -25.35
C PRO A 106 -5.62 -3.30 -24.97
N GLU A 107 -5.98 -2.10 -24.49
CA GLU A 107 -5.01 -1.08 -24.06
C GLU A 107 -4.54 -1.23 -22.61
N TYR A 108 -5.09 -2.16 -21.82
CA TYR A 108 -4.81 -2.27 -20.39
C TYR A 108 -3.31 -2.41 -20.10
N THR A 109 -2.64 -3.35 -20.79
CA THR A 109 -1.21 -3.61 -20.58
C THR A 109 -0.34 -2.42 -20.99
N ASP A 110 -0.74 -1.69 -22.03
CA ASP A 110 0.01 -0.52 -22.49
C ASP A 110 -0.08 0.63 -21.48
N VAL A 111 -1.26 0.83 -20.88
CA VAL A 111 -1.44 1.80 -19.78
C VAL A 111 -0.62 1.40 -18.56
N LEU A 112 -0.72 0.14 -18.13
CA LEU A 112 0.04 -0.39 -17.00
C LEU A 112 1.55 -0.18 -17.18
N ARG A 113 2.09 -0.57 -18.34
CA ARG A 113 3.52 -0.41 -18.66
C ARG A 113 3.95 1.05 -18.71
N ALA A 114 3.09 1.94 -19.21
CA ALA A 114 3.35 3.37 -19.22
C ALA A 114 3.39 3.98 -17.80
N ILE A 115 2.51 3.53 -16.89
CA ILE A 115 2.54 3.92 -15.48
C ILE A 115 3.85 3.44 -14.84
N MET A 116 4.18 2.17 -15.00
CA MET A 116 5.39 1.58 -14.42
C MET A 116 6.67 2.27 -14.94
N ASN A 117 6.71 2.61 -16.23
CA ASN A 117 7.83 3.33 -16.82
C ASN A 117 8.08 4.68 -16.13
N ASP A 118 7.02 5.44 -15.88
CA ASP A 118 7.14 6.75 -15.24
C ASP A 118 7.52 6.63 -13.75
N ILE A 119 7.05 5.57 -13.07
CA ILE A 119 7.52 5.22 -11.71
C ILE A 119 9.03 4.93 -11.71
N ILE A 120 9.53 4.16 -12.68
CA ILE A 120 10.96 3.82 -12.81
C ILE A 120 11.80 5.08 -13.04
N ILE A 121 11.42 5.90 -14.01
CA ILE A 121 12.12 7.16 -14.32
C ILE A 121 12.21 8.06 -13.09
N ARG A 122 11.13 8.11 -12.30
CA ARG A 122 11.06 9.02 -11.15
C ARG A 122 11.81 8.51 -9.92
N HIS A 123 11.78 7.20 -9.65
CA HIS A 123 12.21 6.65 -8.35
C HIS A 123 13.44 5.74 -8.42
N ALA A 124 13.78 5.22 -9.60
CA ALA A 124 14.84 4.24 -9.78
C ALA A 124 16.00 4.72 -10.65
N GLU A 125 15.78 5.63 -11.60
CA GLU A 125 16.82 6.20 -12.44
C GLU A 125 17.67 7.25 -11.69
N PRO A 126 18.91 7.53 -12.14
CA PRO A 126 19.69 8.65 -11.64
C PRO A 126 18.88 9.95 -11.72
N PRO A 127 18.90 10.80 -10.68
CA PRO A 127 18.12 12.01 -10.70
C PRO A 127 18.63 12.97 -11.79
N ARG A 128 17.71 13.75 -12.36
CA ARG A 128 18.07 14.89 -13.21
C ARG A 128 18.80 15.94 -12.38
N SER A 129 19.64 16.76 -13.02
CA SER A 129 20.39 17.83 -12.33
C SER A 129 19.46 18.69 -11.46
N GLY A 130 19.79 18.81 -10.17
CA GLY A 130 19.02 19.56 -9.17
C GLY A 130 17.81 18.84 -8.59
N MET A 131 17.52 17.60 -9.02
CA MET A 131 16.51 16.74 -8.40
C MET A 131 17.17 15.80 -7.38
N PRO A 132 16.49 15.48 -6.28
CA PRO A 132 16.98 14.52 -5.29
C PRO A 132 16.79 13.06 -5.75
N GLU A 133 17.60 12.17 -5.19
CA GLU A 133 17.64 10.74 -5.52
C GLU A 133 16.40 9.99 -5.02
N GLY A 134 15.86 9.09 -5.83
CA GLY A 134 14.71 8.25 -5.46
C GLY A 134 15.08 7.07 -4.56
N PHE A 135 14.07 6.49 -3.90
CA PHE A 135 14.27 5.34 -3.00
C PHE A 135 14.93 4.15 -3.69
N PHE A 136 14.45 3.74 -4.88
CA PHE A 136 14.99 2.59 -5.59
C PHE A 136 16.41 2.86 -6.08
N TYR A 137 16.72 4.11 -6.46
CA TYR A 137 18.10 4.50 -6.75
C TYR A 137 19.01 4.31 -5.52
N LEU A 138 18.59 4.82 -4.36
CA LEU A 138 19.34 4.71 -3.10
C LEU A 138 19.45 3.26 -2.59
N LEU A 139 18.42 2.43 -2.80
CA LEU A 139 18.46 0.99 -2.51
C LEU A 139 19.55 0.29 -3.32
N LYS A 140 19.66 0.61 -4.62
CA LYS A 140 20.70 0.08 -5.49
C LYS A 140 22.08 0.56 -5.05
N ALA A 141 22.21 1.84 -4.69
CA ALA A 141 23.44 2.42 -4.17
C ALA A 141 23.86 1.81 -2.83
N LEU A 142 22.92 1.47 -1.94
CA LEU A 142 23.20 0.83 -0.65
C LEU A 142 23.98 -0.48 -0.82
N ARG A 143 23.58 -1.32 -1.79
CA ARG A 143 24.28 -2.59 -2.07
C ARG A 143 25.74 -2.35 -2.47
N ALA A 144 25.99 -1.37 -3.34
CA ALA A 144 27.36 -1.00 -3.73
C ALA A 144 28.15 -0.40 -2.54
N ASN A 145 27.50 0.42 -1.71
CA ASN A 145 28.11 1.06 -0.55
C ASN A 145 28.49 0.08 0.57
N LEU A 146 27.82 -1.06 0.66
CA LEU A 146 28.11 -2.14 1.61
C LEU A 146 29.15 -3.12 1.07
N ALA A 147 29.56 -3.05 -0.20
CA ALA A 147 30.50 -4.02 -0.79
C ALA A 147 31.90 -4.03 -0.14
N ALA A 148 32.30 -2.94 0.53
CA ALA A 148 33.59 -2.85 1.22
C ALA A 148 33.69 -3.71 2.50
N HIS A 149 32.55 -4.10 3.09
CA HIS A 149 32.44 -5.06 4.19
C HIS A 149 31.31 -6.00 3.80
N PRO A 150 31.56 -7.17 3.19
CA PRO A 150 30.58 -7.87 2.37
C PRO A 150 29.33 -8.30 3.16
N VAL A 151 28.36 -7.40 3.27
CA VAL A 151 27.03 -7.66 3.83
C VAL A 151 26.19 -8.26 2.73
N LYS A 152 25.66 -9.45 2.96
CA LYS A 152 24.68 -10.07 2.08
C LYS A 152 23.36 -9.32 2.24
N VAL A 153 22.84 -8.78 1.14
CA VAL A 153 21.61 -7.98 1.15
C VAL A 153 20.49 -8.75 0.44
N GLN A 154 19.45 -9.11 1.17
CA GLN A 154 18.20 -9.59 0.60
C GLN A 154 17.17 -8.46 0.61
N THR A 155 16.51 -8.24 -0.52
CA THR A 155 15.37 -7.32 -0.60
C THR A 155 14.14 -8.10 -0.99
N LEU A 156 13.08 -7.97 -0.20
CA LEU A 156 11.79 -8.60 -0.43
C LEU A 156 10.71 -7.52 -0.48
N VAL A 157 9.78 -7.66 -1.41
CA VAL A 157 8.61 -6.81 -1.51
C VAL A 157 7.38 -7.68 -1.33
N LEU A 158 6.61 -7.43 -0.29
CA LEU A 158 5.34 -8.11 -0.07
C LEU A 158 4.26 -7.49 -0.97
N LEU A 159 3.25 -8.27 -1.32
CA LEU A 159 2.10 -7.82 -2.10
C LEU A 159 1.19 -6.91 -1.26
N GLY A 160 1.06 -5.65 -1.65
CA GLY A 160 -0.04 -4.76 -1.24
C GLY A 160 -1.12 -4.63 -2.31
N ASN A 161 -2.19 -3.91 -1.97
CA ASN A 161 -3.34 -3.72 -2.87
C ASN A 161 -2.96 -2.90 -4.11
N HIS A 162 -2.05 -1.96 -3.95
CA HIS A 162 -1.61 -1.06 -5.01
C HIS A 162 -0.56 -1.66 -5.95
N ASP A 163 0.05 -2.79 -5.56
CA ASP A 163 1.09 -3.47 -6.35
C ASP A 163 0.50 -4.52 -7.31
N LYS A 164 -0.68 -5.08 -7.00
CA LYS A 164 -1.19 -6.33 -7.60
C LYS A 164 -1.30 -6.36 -9.13
N ASP A 165 -1.52 -5.23 -9.78
CA ASP A 165 -1.68 -5.16 -11.23
C ASP A 165 -0.37 -5.48 -11.98
N ILE A 166 0.80 -5.36 -11.35
CA ILE A 166 2.05 -5.80 -12.01
C ILE A 166 2.14 -7.32 -12.10
N LEU A 167 1.46 -8.07 -11.22
CA LEU A 167 1.56 -9.53 -11.17
C LEU A 167 1.03 -10.23 -12.42
N ILE A 168 0.10 -9.57 -13.12
CA ILE A 168 -0.59 -10.12 -14.30
C ILE A 168 0.10 -9.77 -15.63
N ASP A 169 1.09 -8.86 -15.62
CA ASP A 169 1.89 -8.52 -16.80
C ASP A 169 3.36 -8.86 -16.55
N VAL A 170 3.81 -9.99 -17.09
CA VAL A 170 5.17 -10.51 -16.94
C VAL A 170 6.25 -9.46 -17.27
N PRO A 171 6.17 -8.68 -18.37
CA PRO A 171 7.12 -7.61 -18.64
C PRO A 171 7.18 -6.54 -17.56
N THR A 172 6.02 -6.10 -17.03
CA THR A 172 5.96 -5.09 -15.96
C THR A 172 6.58 -5.61 -14.66
N LEU A 173 6.24 -6.82 -14.22
CA LEU A 173 6.84 -7.43 -13.03
C LEU A 173 8.35 -7.65 -13.19
N THR A 174 8.79 -8.07 -14.39
CA THR A 174 10.21 -8.22 -14.72
C THR A 174 10.96 -6.89 -14.57
N ARG A 175 10.41 -5.80 -15.10
CA ARG A 175 10.97 -4.45 -14.93
C ARG A 175 10.98 -4.00 -13.48
N PHE A 176 9.96 -4.33 -12.68
CA PHE A 176 9.98 -4.03 -11.25
C PHE A 176 11.17 -4.70 -10.55
N TYR A 177 11.39 -5.99 -10.76
CA TYR A 177 12.56 -6.70 -10.21
C TYR A 177 13.89 -6.10 -10.70
N GLN A 178 14.03 -5.88 -12.00
CA GLN A 178 15.28 -5.45 -12.61
C GLN A 178 15.59 -3.96 -12.35
N ASP A 179 14.66 -3.08 -12.69
CA ASP A 179 14.89 -1.64 -12.73
C ASP A 179 14.75 -1.02 -11.33
N CYS A 180 13.79 -1.48 -10.53
CA CYS A 180 13.54 -0.95 -9.18
C CYS A 180 14.40 -1.67 -8.11
N LEU A 181 14.41 -3.01 -8.10
CA LEU A 181 15.07 -3.78 -7.03
C LEU A 181 16.51 -4.20 -7.35
N ASN A 182 16.97 -4.02 -8.59
CA ASN A 182 18.25 -4.53 -9.08
C ASN A 182 18.43 -6.02 -8.79
N GLN A 183 17.39 -6.79 -9.10
CA GLN A 183 17.33 -8.24 -8.97
C GLN A 183 16.99 -8.81 -10.35
N PRO A 184 17.99 -9.23 -11.14
CA PRO A 184 17.72 -9.93 -12.39
C PRO A 184 16.84 -11.15 -12.14
N VAL A 185 15.74 -11.29 -12.87
CA VAL A 185 14.80 -12.41 -12.71
C VAL A 185 15.52 -13.76 -12.82
N THR A 186 16.44 -13.89 -13.78
CA THR A 186 17.28 -15.09 -13.97
C THR A 186 18.24 -15.37 -12.81
N GLY A 187 18.52 -14.37 -11.96
CA GLY A 187 19.34 -14.49 -10.77
C GLY A 187 18.55 -14.69 -9.46
N LEU A 188 17.22 -14.75 -9.51
CA LEU A 188 16.40 -15.13 -8.36
C LEU A 188 16.59 -16.62 -8.06
N SER A 189 16.84 -16.96 -6.79
CA SER A 189 17.16 -18.31 -6.34
C SER A 189 16.01 -19.30 -6.55
N ASP A 190 16.36 -20.58 -6.67
CA ASP A 190 15.39 -21.66 -6.72
C ASP A 190 14.55 -21.73 -5.44
N ASP A 191 15.13 -21.44 -4.27
CA ASP A 191 14.41 -21.43 -2.99
C ASP A 191 13.32 -20.36 -2.96
N TYR A 192 13.62 -19.15 -3.44
CA TYR A 192 12.63 -18.09 -3.57
C TYR A 192 11.51 -18.48 -4.53
N ARG A 193 11.86 -19.03 -5.70
CA ARG A 193 10.89 -19.49 -6.71
C ARG A 193 9.97 -20.57 -6.16
N GLN A 194 10.53 -21.56 -5.47
CA GLN A 194 9.79 -22.64 -4.83
C GLN A 194 8.91 -22.13 -3.70
N TRP A 195 9.40 -21.19 -2.89
CA TRP A 195 8.64 -20.58 -1.80
C TRP A 195 7.38 -19.88 -2.32
N ILE A 196 7.50 -19.03 -3.34
CA ILE A 196 6.36 -18.33 -3.94
C ILE A 196 5.42 -19.31 -4.65
N GLY A 197 5.95 -20.29 -5.38
CA GLY A 197 5.14 -21.31 -6.06
C GLY A 197 4.31 -22.14 -5.07
N ARG A 198 4.93 -22.56 -3.95
CA ARG A 198 4.22 -23.23 -2.85
C ARG A 198 3.18 -22.31 -2.24
N MET A 199 3.50 -21.04 -1.97
CA MET A 199 2.59 -20.08 -1.34
C MET A 199 1.30 -19.89 -2.15
N TYR A 200 1.41 -19.53 -3.43
CA TYR A 200 0.26 -19.16 -4.25
C TYR A 200 -0.46 -20.34 -4.89
N PHE A 201 0.28 -21.39 -5.27
CA PHE A 201 -0.24 -22.45 -6.14
C PHE A 201 -0.11 -23.85 -5.53
N GLY A 202 0.43 -23.98 -4.32
CA GLY A 202 0.70 -25.28 -3.69
C GLY A 202 1.78 -26.09 -4.42
N ARG A 203 2.56 -25.45 -5.30
CA ARG A 203 3.46 -26.11 -6.25
C ARG A 203 4.83 -25.45 -6.31
N ALA A 204 5.86 -26.15 -5.84
CA ALA A 204 7.23 -25.65 -5.82
C ALA A 204 7.82 -25.39 -7.22
N ASP A 205 7.33 -26.09 -8.24
CA ASP A 205 7.81 -26.03 -9.62
C ASP A 205 7.13 -24.93 -10.46
N TYR A 206 6.14 -24.22 -9.91
CA TYR A 206 5.31 -23.28 -10.69
C TYR A 206 6.13 -22.17 -11.37
N PHE A 207 7.14 -21.63 -10.67
CA PHE A 207 8.04 -20.59 -11.19
C PHE A 207 9.44 -21.11 -11.54
N GLN A 208 9.59 -22.41 -11.83
CA GLN A 208 10.90 -23.03 -12.06
C GLN A 208 11.58 -22.52 -13.33
N ASP A 209 10.82 -22.15 -14.37
CA ASP A 209 11.41 -21.58 -15.59
C ASP A 209 11.83 -20.11 -15.37
N ALA A 210 13.10 -19.93 -15.01
CA ALA A 210 13.69 -18.63 -14.78
C ALA A 210 13.80 -17.74 -16.04
N SER A 211 13.65 -18.32 -17.24
CA SER A 211 13.72 -17.59 -18.50
C SER A 211 12.38 -17.01 -18.95
N GLN A 212 11.26 -17.47 -18.36
CA GLN A 212 9.91 -17.12 -18.84
C GLN A 212 9.02 -16.43 -17.82
N THR A 213 9.16 -16.71 -16.51
CA THR A 213 8.20 -16.17 -15.53
C THR A 213 8.88 -15.70 -14.24
N PRO A 214 8.79 -14.39 -13.91
CA PRO A 214 9.18 -13.90 -12.59
C PRO A 214 8.21 -14.42 -11.51
N PRO A 215 8.70 -14.86 -10.35
CA PRO A 215 7.83 -15.17 -9.20
C PRO A 215 6.98 -13.96 -8.82
N TRP A 216 5.75 -14.22 -8.38
CA TRP A 216 4.92 -13.18 -7.79
C TRP A 216 5.50 -12.64 -6.47
N LEU A 217 5.07 -11.42 -6.11
CA LEU A 217 5.44 -10.83 -4.82
C LEU A 217 4.86 -11.68 -3.67
N PRO A 218 5.64 -12.04 -2.64
CA PRO A 218 5.14 -12.81 -1.49
C PRO A 218 4.01 -12.09 -0.76
N PHE A 219 3.04 -12.84 -0.24
CA PHE A 219 1.95 -12.25 0.56
C PHE A 219 2.35 -11.96 2.00
N TYR A 220 3.29 -12.73 2.53
CA TYR A 220 3.84 -12.60 3.87
C TYR A 220 5.30 -13.03 3.88
N TRP A 221 6.01 -12.67 4.95
CA TRP A 221 7.35 -13.16 5.22
C TRP A 221 7.51 -13.40 6.72
N GLY A 222 8.29 -14.42 7.09
CA GLY A 222 8.58 -14.70 8.49
C GLY A 222 9.99 -15.24 8.66
N ASP A 223 10.62 -14.87 9.77
CA ASP A 223 11.92 -15.37 10.18
C ASP A 223 11.93 -15.63 11.70
N GLN A 224 12.26 -16.87 12.07
CA GLN A 224 12.19 -17.32 13.46
C GLN A 224 13.35 -16.77 14.32
N GLY A 225 14.48 -16.40 13.71
CA GLY A 225 15.64 -15.81 14.38
C GLY A 225 15.32 -14.40 14.83
N PHE A 226 14.77 -13.59 13.91
CA PHE A 226 14.19 -12.28 14.23
C PHE A 226 12.91 -12.37 15.07
N ARG A 227 12.30 -13.57 15.18
CA ARG A 227 10.97 -13.82 15.78
C ARG A 227 9.89 -12.93 15.18
N LEU A 228 10.03 -12.60 13.90
CA LEU A 228 9.26 -11.59 13.19
C LEU A 228 8.40 -12.22 12.10
N PHE A 229 7.13 -11.84 12.06
CA PHE A 229 6.20 -12.16 10.99
C PHE A 229 5.64 -10.87 10.39
N VAL A 230 5.71 -10.72 9.07
CA VAL A 230 5.40 -9.49 8.34
C VAL A 230 4.33 -9.76 7.28
N THR A 231 3.31 -8.90 7.21
CA THR A 231 2.33 -8.85 6.11
C THR A 231 2.09 -7.39 5.69
N HIS A 232 1.33 -7.12 4.63
CA HIS A 232 0.90 -5.74 4.34
C HIS A 232 -0.29 -5.31 5.21
N GLY A 233 -1.27 -6.20 5.43
CA GLY A 233 -2.48 -5.90 6.20
C GLY A 233 -3.75 -5.72 5.35
N GLN A 234 -3.66 -5.68 4.02
CA GLN A 234 -4.83 -5.63 3.14
C GLN A 234 -5.84 -6.79 3.35
N TRP A 235 -5.38 -7.92 3.90
CA TRP A 235 -6.22 -9.11 4.14
C TRP A 235 -7.37 -8.90 5.13
N ARG A 236 -7.31 -7.88 5.97
CA ARG A 236 -8.37 -7.52 6.92
C ARG A 236 -9.19 -6.31 6.50
N ASP A 237 -8.99 -5.82 5.28
CA ASP A 237 -9.73 -4.68 4.74
C ASP A 237 -10.68 -5.12 3.62
N LYS A 238 -11.99 -4.99 3.88
CA LYS A 238 -13.05 -5.37 2.94
C LYS A 238 -13.10 -4.52 1.67
N ASP A 239 -12.55 -3.30 1.70
CA ASP A 239 -12.54 -2.39 0.55
C ASP A 239 -11.28 -2.62 -0.30
N ASN A 240 -10.20 -3.12 0.32
CA ASN A 240 -8.92 -3.44 -0.33
C ASN A 240 -8.67 -4.95 -0.49
N SER A 241 -9.72 -5.77 -0.35
CA SER A 241 -9.72 -7.19 -0.71
C SER A 241 -11.04 -7.55 -1.39
N ARG A 242 -11.00 -8.55 -2.29
CA ARG A 242 -12.18 -9.03 -3.00
C ARG A 242 -12.79 -10.23 -2.28
N ALA A 243 -14.02 -10.08 -1.82
CA ALA A 243 -14.77 -11.19 -1.24
C ALA A 243 -14.88 -12.37 -2.22
N GLN A 244 -14.63 -13.58 -1.72
CA GLN A 244 -14.73 -14.85 -2.41
C GLN A 244 -15.96 -15.63 -1.90
N PRO A 245 -16.44 -16.67 -2.61
CA PRO A 245 -17.61 -17.45 -2.19
C PRO A 245 -17.52 -18.03 -0.78
N ASP A 246 -16.33 -18.39 -0.32
CA ASP A 246 -16.04 -19.03 0.96
C ASP A 246 -15.16 -18.18 1.90
N TRP A 247 -14.80 -16.94 1.52
CA TRP A 247 -13.98 -16.05 2.35
C TRP A 247 -14.27 -14.57 2.15
N GLN A 248 -14.26 -13.80 3.25
CA GLN A 248 -14.24 -12.34 3.27
C GLN A 248 -13.28 -11.84 4.36
N ALA A 249 -12.91 -10.55 4.32
CA ALA A 249 -11.96 -9.94 5.27
C ALA A 249 -12.29 -10.20 6.76
N GLY A 250 -13.57 -10.29 7.11
CA GLY A 250 -14.02 -10.59 8.49
C GLY A 250 -13.72 -12.01 8.98
N ASP A 251 -13.45 -12.95 8.07
CA ASP A 251 -13.11 -14.35 8.41
C ASP A 251 -11.64 -14.49 8.84
N GLY A 252 -10.82 -13.47 8.57
CA GLY A 252 -9.46 -13.35 9.07
C GLY A 252 -8.41 -14.17 8.30
N TRP A 253 -7.27 -14.41 8.96
CA TRP A 253 -6.08 -15.03 8.39
C TRP A 253 -6.30 -16.51 8.02
N ASN A 254 -6.35 -16.82 6.72
CA ASN A 254 -6.59 -18.18 6.23
C ASN A 254 -5.84 -18.48 4.91
N PRO A 255 -4.51 -18.66 4.95
CA PRO A 255 -3.69 -18.85 3.77
C PRO A 255 -4.04 -20.11 2.96
N GLY A 256 -4.53 -21.18 3.59
CA GLY A 256 -4.97 -22.38 2.89
C GLY A 256 -6.17 -22.12 1.98
N LEU A 257 -7.15 -21.34 2.46
CA LEU A 257 -8.31 -20.95 1.66
C LEU A 257 -7.94 -19.97 0.55
N TRP A 258 -7.03 -19.03 0.83
CA TRP A 258 -6.52 -18.12 -0.19
C TRP A 258 -5.79 -18.87 -1.30
N GLN A 259 -4.92 -19.83 -0.95
CA GLN A 259 -4.25 -20.70 -1.92
C GLN A 259 -5.24 -21.49 -2.77
N LYS A 260 -6.24 -22.12 -2.14
CA LYS A 260 -7.30 -22.86 -2.85
C LYS A 260 -8.03 -21.99 -3.88
N ASN A 261 -8.20 -20.70 -3.58
CA ASN A 261 -8.83 -19.72 -4.44
C ASN A 261 -7.84 -18.94 -5.32
N GLY A 262 -6.59 -19.40 -5.46
CA GLY A 262 -5.57 -18.74 -6.28
C GLY A 262 -5.23 -17.31 -5.84
N PHE A 263 -5.42 -17.00 -4.56
CA PHE A 263 -5.26 -15.66 -3.97
C PHE A 263 -6.12 -14.58 -4.65
N ALA A 264 -7.23 -14.97 -5.31
CA ALA A 264 -8.12 -14.04 -6.01
C ALA A 264 -8.65 -12.90 -5.12
N ALA A 265 -8.67 -13.08 -3.79
CA ALA A 265 -9.01 -12.00 -2.87
C ALA A 265 -8.05 -10.80 -2.91
N PHE A 266 -6.81 -11.01 -3.33
CA PHE A 266 -5.73 -10.00 -3.27
C PHE A 266 -5.08 -9.73 -4.62
N THR A 267 -5.27 -10.62 -5.59
CA THR A 267 -4.78 -10.43 -6.96
C THR A 267 -5.82 -9.78 -7.87
N GLU A 268 -7.11 -9.91 -7.57
CA GLU A 268 -8.18 -9.32 -8.37
C GLU A 268 -8.48 -7.86 -8.02
N PRO A 269 -9.12 -7.12 -8.95
CA PRO A 269 -9.62 -5.77 -8.68
C PRO A 269 -10.64 -5.78 -7.53
N CYS A 270 -10.59 -4.78 -6.66
CA CYS A 270 -11.45 -4.62 -5.49
C CYS A 270 -12.22 -3.28 -5.50
N PHE A 271 -13.08 -3.07 -4.51
CA PHE A 271 -13.90 -1.86 -4.43
C PHE A 271 -13.05 -0.58 -4.31
N GLY A 272 -11.97 -0.64 -3.54
CA GLY A 272 -11.00 0.43 -3.35
C GLY A 272 -10.42 0.96 -4.67
N ASP A 273 -10.18 0.08 -5.64
CA ASP A 273 -9.66 0.48 -6.97
C ASP A 273 -10.64 1.38 -7.71
N SER A 274 -11.95 1.10 -7.60
CA SER A 274 -13.00 1.93 -8.21
C SER A 274 -13.06 3.34 -7.61
N VAL A 275 -12.74 3.47 -6.33
CA VAL A 275 -12.70 4.76 -5.63
C VAL A 275 -11.42 5.51 -5.98
N ALA A 276 -10.27 4.83 -5.93
CA ALA A 276 -8.96 5.42 -6.16
C ALA A 276 -8.76 5.84 -7.63
N ALA A 277 -8.84 4.90 -8.57
CA ALA A 277 -8.63 5.20 -9.99
C ALA A 277 -9.85 5.90 -10.61
N GLY A 278 -11.05 5.44 -10.26
CA GLY A 278 -12.29 5.89 -10.87
C GLY A 278 -12.74 7.28 -10.43
N VAL A 279 -13.07 7.42 -9.14
CA VAL A 279 -13.55 8.70 -8.59
C VAL A 279 -12.42 9.71 -8.51
N LEU A 280 -11.33 9.35 -7.81
CA LEU A 280 -10.34 10.32 -7.37
C LEU A 280 -9.36 10.70 -8.49
N SER A 281 -8.61 9.74 -9.03
CA SER A 281 -7.64 10.00 -10.09
C SER A 281 -8.29 10.57 -11.35
N GLY A 282 -9.45 10.02 -11.75
CA GLY A 282 -10.24 10.54 -12.86
C GLY A 282 -10.68 12.00 -12.67
N PHE A 283 -11.20 12.34 -11.48
CA PHE A 283 -11.57 13.72 -11.15
C PHE A 283 -10.36 14.67 -11.20
N ILE A 284 -9.25 14.29 -10.56
CA ILE A 284 -8.03 15.10 -10.53
C ILE A 284 -7.53 15.38 -11.95
N TYR A 285 -7.46 14.34 -12.79
CA TYR A 285 -7.01 14.46 -14.18
C TYR A 285 -7.89 15.40 -15.00
N ARG A 286 -9.20 15.16 -15.07
CA ARG A 286 -10.13 15.97 -15.88
C ARG A 286 -10.18 17.41 -15.40
N CYS A 287 -10.26 17.61 -14.08
CA CYS A 287 -10.31 18.94 -13.50
C CYS A 287 -9.03 19.73 -13.79
N LYS A 288 -7.83 19.12 -13.67
CA LYS A 288 -6.57 19.78 -14.00
C LYS A 288 -6.47 20.17 -15.47
N ASN A 289 -6.91 19.30 -16.38
CA ASN A 289 -6.90 19.59 -17.81
C ASN A 289 -7.78 20.80 -18.15
N GLN A 290 -9.01 20.84 -17.63
CA GLN A 290 -9.91 21.97 -17.88
C GLN A 290 -9.41 23.26 -17.23
N LEU A 291 -8.89 23.18 -16.01
CA LEU A 291 -8.26 24.33 -15.34
C LEU A 291 -7.05 24.86 -16.12
N HIS A 292 -6.28 23.98 -16.79
CA HIS A 292 -5.19 24.41 -17.66
C HIS A 292 -5.70 25.21 -18.86
N THR A 293 -6.76 24.74 -19.54
CA THR A 293 -7.40 25.49 -20.63
C THR A 293 -7.84 26.88 -20.17
N VAL A 294 -8.53 26.97 -19.01
CA VAL A 294 -8.96 28.26 -18.43
C VAL A 294 -7.76 29.14 -18.05
N SER A 295 -6.66 28.57 -17.58
CA SER A 295 -5.45 29.33 -17.21
C SER A 295 -4.78 30.02 -18.40
N VAL A 296 -4.87 29.41 -19.59
CA VAL A 296 -4.36 29.95 -20.84
C VAL A 296 -5.27 31.05 -21.37
N GLU A 297 -6.59 30.83 -21.33
CA GLU A 297 -7.59 31.77 -21.84
C GLU A 297 -7.78 32.99 -20.92
N PHE A 298 -7.70 32.80 -19.60
CA PHE A 298 -7.96 33.83 -18.59
C PHE A 298 -6.81 33.95 -17.57
N PRO A 299 -5.65 34.53 -17.93
CA PRO A 299 -4.47 34.57 -17.06
C PRO A 299 -4.67 35.29 -15.71
N HIS A 300 -5.64 36.20 -15.64
CA HIS A 300 -5.99 36.90 -14.39
C HIS A 300 -6.56 35.96 -13.31
N LEU A 301 -7.06 34.79 -13.69
CA LEU A 301 -7.55 33.76 -12.77
C LEU A 301 -6.44 32.82 -12.25
N ASN A 302 -5.22 32.96 -12.74
CA ASN A 302 -4.09 32.07 -12.39
C ASN A 302 -3.82 31.93 -10.88
N PRO A 303 -3.98 32.95 -10.02
CA PRO A 303 -3.82 32.76 -8.57
C PRO A 303 -4.79 31.73 -7.99
N GLU A 304 -6.06 31.77 -8.40
CA GLU A 304 -7.10 30.84 -7.95
C GLU A 304 -6.89 29.45 -8.55
N ILE A 305 -6.53 29.36 -9.83
CA ILE A 305 -6.20 28.09 -10.49
C ILE A 305 -4.99 27.42 -9.81
N LYS A 306 -3.94 28.17 -9.48
CA LYS A 306 -2.77 27.65 -8.73
C LYS A 306 -3.17 27.14 -7.35
N ARG A 307 -4.14 27.78 -6.69
CA ARG A 307 -4.68 27.29 -5.41
C ARG A 307 -5.44 25.98 -5.60
N LEU A 308 -6.29 25.88 -6.62
CA LEU A 308 -7.06 24.67 -6.91
C LEU A 308 -6.16 23.50 -7.29
N ASN A 309 -5.16 23.72 -8.15
CA ASN A 309 -4.21 22.67 -8.53
C ASN A 309 -3.48 22.10 -7.31
N ARG A 310 -3.04 22.97 -6.37
CA ARG A 310 -2.46 22.50 -5.10
C ARG A 310 -3.43 21.63 -4.29
N ILE A 311 -4.71 22.03 -4.22
CA ILE A 311 -5.73 21.23 -3.53
C ILE A 311 -5.92 19.88 -4.24
N LEU A 312 -5.98 19.87 -5.58
CA LEU A 312 -6.10 18.66 -6.40
C LEU A 312 -4.91 17.72 -6.18
N ASP A 313 -3.69 18.26 -6.09
CA ASP A 313 -2.46 17.51 -5.79
C ASP A 313 -2.47 16.86 -4.39
N GLU A 314 -3.23 17.44 -3.46
CA GLU A 314 -3.34 16.96 -2.08
C GLU A 314 -4.49 15.95 -1.90
N LEU A 315 -5.44 15.83 -2.83
CA LEU A 315 -6.68 15.08 -2.61
C LEU A 315 -6.44 13.61 -2.27
N ASP A 316 -5.41 13.00 -2.83
CA ASP A 316 -5.07 11.61 -2.53
C ASP A 316 -4.32 11.39 -1.21
N LEU A 317 -4.00 12.47 -0.50
CA LEU A 317 -3.42 12.44 0.83
C LEU A 317 -4.49 12.46 1.94
N TYR A 318 -5.77 12.62 1.58
CA TYR A 318 -6.87 12.60 2.54
C TYR A 318 -7.29 11.16 2.88
N ARG A 319 -7.59 10.93 4.16
CA ARG A 319 -8.09 9.66 4.69
C ARG A 319 -9.27 9.91 5.65
N PRO A 320 -10.39 9.18 5.52
CA PRO A 320 -10.75 8.32 4.36
C PRO A 320 -10.89 9.14 3.07
N THR A 321 -10.89 8.49 1.90
CA THR A 321 -10.92 9.16 0.58
C THR A 321 -12.09 10.14 0.44
N TYR A 322 -13.21 9.90 1.14
CA TYR A 322 -14.36 10.80 1.17
C TYR A 322 -14.06 12.19 1.76
N ALA A 323 -13.03 12.32 2.61
CA ALA A 323 -12.58 13.62 3.11
C ALA A 323 -12.00 14.50 1.99
N ALA A 324 -11.46 13.91 0.92
CA ALA A 324 -11.04 14.62 -0.29
C ALA A 324 -12.24 15.30 -0.96
N VAL A 325 -13.35 14.58 -1.12
CA VAL A 325 -14.59 15.11 -1.69
C VAL A 325 -15.15 16.25 -0.82
N ALA A 326 -15.15 16.08 0.51
CA ALA A 326 -15.55 17.14 1.43
C ALA A 326 -14.67 18.40 1.31
N ARG A 327 -13.36 18.22 1.09
CA ARG A 327 -12.42 19.33 0.87
C ARG A 327 -12.73 20.10 -0.41
N VAL A 328 -13.03 19.40 -1.52
CA VAL A 328 -13.44 20.00 -2.79
C VAL A 328 -14.72 20.79 -2.62
N ILE A 329 -15.75 20.21 -1.98
CA ILE A 329 -17.03 20.88 -1.74
C ILE A 329 -16.87 22.15 -0.88
N THR A 330 -15.98 22.10 0.11
CA THR A 330 -15.63 23.29 0.91
C THR A 330 -14.99 24.38 0.05
N GLU A 331 -14.14 24.00 -0.90
CA GLU A 331 -13.52 24.94 -1.83
C GLU A 331 -14.53 25.54 -2.81
N ILE A 332 -15.45 24.73 -3.35
CA ILE A 332 -16.57 25.19 -4.17
C ILE A 332 -17.41 26.24 -3.41
N ARG A 333 -17.72 25.99 -2.13
CA ARG A 333 -18.45 26.93 -1.28
C ARG A 333 -17.69 28.25 -1.06
N ARG A 334 -16.36 28.21 -0.94
CA ARG A 334 -15.53 29.43 -0.85
C ARG A 334 -15.60 30.23 -2.15
N LEU A 335 -15.44 29.56 -3.30
CA LEU A 335 -15.47 30.23 -4.61
C LEU A 335 -16.81 30.95 -4.84
N ARG A 336 -17.94 30.41 -4.34
CA ARG A 336 -19.26 31.06 -4.39
C ARG A 336 -19.36 32.40 -3.64
N GLN A 337 -18.47 32.66 -2.68
CA GLN A 337 -18.45 33.91 -1.93
C GLN A 337 -17.64 35.01 -2.64
N LEU A 338 -16.89 34.65 -3.68
CA LEU A 338 -16.11 35.59 -4.46
C LEU A 338 -16.94 36.19 -5.60
N GLN A 339 -16.69 37.46 -5.94
CA GLN A 339 -17.34 38.12 -7.07
C GLN A 339 -16.83 37.55 -8.41
N PRO A 340 -17.60 37.69 -9.51
CA PRO A 340 -17.12 37.38 -10.86
C PRO A 340 -15.75 38.03 -11.12
N PRO A 341 -14.82 37.35 -11.83
CA PRO A 341 -15.04 36.27 -12.81
C PRO A 341 -14.83 34.83 -12.30
N VAL A 342 -14.79 34.60 -11.00
CA VAL A 342 -14.46 33.28 -10.39
C VAL A 342 -15.57 32.23 -10.59
N ASP A 343 -16.77 32.64 -10.99
CA ASP A 343 -17.93 31.77 -11.21
C ASP A 343 -17.70 30.71 -12.31
N SER A 344 -16.89 31.01 -13.33
CA SER A 344 -16.56 30.05 -14.40
C SER A 344 -15.76 28.87 -13.84
N ILE A 345 -14.71 29.15 -13.08
CA ILE A 345 -13.87 28.13 -12.41
C ILE A 345 -14.67 27.33 -11.40
N ARG A 346 -15.51 27.98 -10.60
CA ARG A 346 -16.38 27.30 -9.65
C ARG A 346 -17.27 26.29 -10.36
N THR A 347 -17.96 26.72 -11.41
CA THR A 347 -18.90 25.89 -12.16
C THR A 347 -18.20 24.71 -12.83
N LEU A 348 -16.99 24.93 -13.34
CA LEU A 348 -16.12 23.87 -13.88
C LEU A 348 -15.82 22.80 -12.83
N VAL A 349 -15.28 23.18 -11.65
CA VAL A 349 -14.91 22.21 -10.60
C VAL A 349 -16.14 21.47 -10.07
N GLU A 350 -17.27 22.17 -9.93
CA GLU A 350 -18.54 21.58 -9.51
C GLU A 350 -19.06 20.55 -10.52
N ASN A 351 -19.09 20.90 -11.81
CA ASN A 351 -19.54 20.00 -12.86
C ASN A 351 -18.63 18.78 -13.00
N GLU A 352 -17.31 18.96 -12.89
CA GLU A 352 -16.37 17.83 -12.96
C GLU A 352 -16.50 16.88 -11.78
N LEU A 353 -16.76 17.39 -10.57
CA LEU A 353 -17.01 16.55 -9.41
C LEU A 353 -18.29 15.73 -9.59
N LEU A 354 -19.38 16.38 -10.02
CA LEU A 354 -20.65 15.70 -10.30
C LEU A 354 -20.48 14.65 -11.40
N HIS A 355 -19.88 15.03 -12.53
CA HIS A 355 -19.61 14.14 -13.64
C HIS A 355 -18.81 12.91 -13.21
N SER A 356 -17.76 13.09 -12.43
CA SER A 356 -16.92 11.99 -11.93
C SER A 356 -17.70 11.02 -11.03
N LEU A 357 -18.59 11.53 -10.19
CA LEU A 357 -19.44 10.71 -9.32
C LEU A 357 -20.53 9.96 -10.11
N HIS A 358 -21.16 10.63 -11.09
CA HIS A 358 -22.11 9.98 -11.99
C HIS A 358 -21.45 8.86 -12.80
N LEU A 359 -20.26 9.13 -13.35
CA LEU A 359 -19.50 8.15 -14.10
C LEU A 359 -19.15 6.94 -13.22
N TRP A 360 -18.64 7.18 -12.01
CA TRP A 360 -18.34 6.12 -11.05
C TRP A 360 -19.57 5.26 -10.72
N LEU A 361 -20.70 5.88 -10.39
CA LEU A 361 -21.95 5.14 -10.12
C LEU A 361 -22.54 4.47 -11.37
N SER A 362 -22.04 4.79 -12.57
CA SER A 362 -22.50 4.16 -13.80
C SER A 362 -21.88 2.79 -14.03
N TRP A 363 -20.65 2.54 -13.53
CA TRP A 363 -19.95 1.27 -13.72
C TRP A 363 -20.55 0.12 -12.91
N ASP A 364 -20.77 -1.02 -13.56
CA ASP A 364 -21.25 -2.23 -12.90
C ASP A 364 -20.26 -2.77 -11.87
N PHE A 365 -18.96 -2.61 -12.15
CA PHE A 365 -17.89 -3.05 -11.26
C PHE A 365 -18.01 -2.46 -9.84
N VAL A 366 -18.46 -1.22 -9.70
CA VAL A 366 -18.67 -0.55 -8.39
C VAL A 366 -19.65 -1.33 -7.52
N TYR A 367 -20.72 -1.85 -8.11
CA TYR A 367 -21.71 -2.64 -7.39
C TYR A 367 -21.23 -4.07 -7.16
N GLN A 368 -20.56 -4.66 -8.15
CA GLN A 368 -20.06 -6.04 -8.06
C GLN A 368 -19.02 -6.19 -6.94
N SER A 369 -18.10 -5.24 -6.84
CA SER A 369 -17.01 -5.24 -5.86
C SER A 369 -17.41 -4.74 -4.46
N ALA A 370 -18.48 -3.95 -4.35
CA ALA A 370 -18.94 -3.44 -3.05
C ALA A 370 -19.49 -4.55 -2.13
N SER A 371 -19.24 -4.40 -0.82
CA SER A 371 -19.89 -5.21 0.23
C SER A 371 -21.43 -5.14 0.13
N PRO A 372 -22.19 -6.15 0.61
CA PRO A 372 -23.64 -6.20 0.46
C PRO A 372 -24.36 -4.93 0.97
N ALA A 373 -23.97 -4.42 2.13
CA ALA A 373 -24.53 -3.19 2.69
C ALA A 373 -24.19 -1.96 1.85
N ALA A 374 -22.92 -1.82 1.42
CA ALA A 374 -22.49 -0.71 0.58
C ALA A 374 -23.17 -0.74 -0.79
N ARG A 375 -23.36 -1.92 -1.39
CA ARG A 375 -24.05 -2.10 -2.68
C ARG A 375 -25.49 -1.59 -2.63
N ILE A 376 -26.24 -1.93 -1.58
CA ILE A 376 -27.61 -1.44 -1.38
C ILE A 376 -27.61 0.08 -1.26
N PHE A 377 -26.73 0.62 -0.41
CA PHE A 377 -26.59 2.05 -0.20
C PHE A 377 -26.25 2.81 -1.50
N LEU A 378 -25.30 2.31 -2.30
CA LEU A 378 -24.89 2.93 -3.56
C LEU A 378 -26.02 2.91 -4.60
N ARG A 379 -26.82 1.83 -4.66
CA ARG A 379 -27.98 1.76 -5.57
C ARG A 379 -29.05 2.78 -5.20
N LEU A 380 -29.35 2.93 -3.90
CA LEU A 380 -30.26 3.96 -3.41
C LEU A 380 -29.72 5.36 -3.72
N SER A 381 -28.42 5.56 -3.52
CA SER A 381 -27.75 6.82 -3.82
C SER A 381 -27.85 7.18 -5.30
N LYS A 382 -27.60 6.22 -6.20
CA LYS A 382 -27.76 6.39 -7.65
C LYS A 382 -29.19 6.76 -8.03
N ALA A 383 -30.18 6.11 -7.43
CA ALA A 383 -31.59 6.42 -7.68
C ALA A 383 -31.91 7.87 -7.26
N VAL A 384 -31.50 8.30 -6.06
CA VAL A 384 -31.73 9.66 -5.59
C VAL A 384 -30.98 10.69 -6.46
N ILE A 385 -29.71 10.46 -6.75
CA ILE A 385 -28.89 11.32 -7.61
C ILE A 385 -29.50 11.46 -9.01
N SER A 386 -30.07 10.38 -9.56
CA SER A 386 -30.74 10.41 -10.86
C SER A 386 -32.00 11.28 -10.90
N VAL A 387 -32.62 11.55 -9.75
CA VAL A 387 -33.73 12.50 -9.61
C VAL A 387 -33.20 13.91 -9.36
N LEU A 388 -32.19 14.04 -8.49
CA LEU A 388 -31.60 15.33 -8.13
C LEU A 388 -30.89 16.04 -9.29
N LYS A 389 -30.41 15.30 -10.29
CA LYS A 389 -29.80 15.88 -11.51
C LYS A 389 -30.72 16.82 -12.30
N PHE A 390 -32.04 16.71 -12.10
CA PHE A 390 -33.03 17.59 -12.71
C PHE A 390 -33.34 18.83 -11.86
N LEU A 391 -32.76 18.90 -10.66
CA LEU A 391 -32.87 20.04 -9.75
C LEU A 391 -31.60 20.90 -9.83
N ASP A 392 -31.57 21.96 -9.04
CA ASP A 392 -30.41 22.84 -8.95
C ASP A 392 -29.17 22.08 -8.42
N ALA A 393 -28.01 22.28 -9.05
CA ALA A 393 -26.76 21.60 -8.73
C ALA A 393 -26.33 21.78 -7.25
N ARG A 394 -26.80 22.83 -6.56
CA ARG A 394 -26.55 23.03 -5.12
C ARG A 394 -27.22 21.96 -4.28
N ILE A 395 -28.42 21.51 -4.67
CA ILE A 395 -29.19 20.49 -3.95
C ILE A 395 -28.49 19.15 -4.14
N GLU A 396 -28.10 18.83 -5.37
CA GLU A 396 -27.36 17.61 -5.68
C GLU A 396 -26.02 17.55 -4.94
N LEU A 397 -25.22 18.63 -4.99
CA LEU A 397 -23.96 18.72 -4.27
C LEU A 397 -24.15 18.65 -2.75
N GLY A 398 -25.23 19.24 -2.24
CA GLY A 398 -25.59 19.17 -0.82
C GLY A 398 -25.91 17.75 -0.38
N PHE A 399 -26.65 17.00 -1.19
CA PHE A 399 -26.93 15.58 -0.96
C PHE A 399 -25.66 14.75 -1.01
N ILE A 400 -24.82 14.92 -2.03
CA ILE A 400 -23.54 14.22 -2.16
C ILE A 400 -22.64 14.51 -0.95
N TYR A 401 -22.55 15.76 -0.50
CA TYR A 401 -21.80 16.11 0.70
C TYR A 401 -22.29 15.34 1.94
N GLY A 402 -23.62 15.25 2.11
CA GLY A 402 -24.23 14.44 3.17
C GLY A 402 -23.90 12.96 3.03
N LEU A 403 -23.98 12.43 1.80
CA LEU A 403 -23.64 11.05 1.46
C LEU A 403 -22.21 10.71 1.86
N MET A 404 -21.24 11.53 1.44
CA MET A 404 -19.81 11.32 1.73
C MET A 404 -19.52 11.38 3.23
N LYS A 405 -20.26 12.23 3.98
CA LYS A 405 -20.19 12.25 5.44
C LYS A 405 -20.75 10.98 6.07
N ILE A 406 -21.88 10.48 5.59
CA ILE A 406 -22.47 9.22 6.06
C ILE A 406 -21.51 8.06 5.77
N MET A 407 -20.92 8.00 4.57
CA MET A 407 -19.93 6.97 4.24
C MET A 407 -18.69 7.05 5.12
N THR A 408 -18.19 8.27 5.38
CA THR A 408 -17.10 8.49 6.34
C THR A 408 -17.49 7.93 7.71
N TRP A 409 -18.67 8.28 8.23
CA TRP A 409 -19.17 7.84 9.52
C TRP A 409 -19.38 6.32 9.61
N LEU A 410 -19.86 5.69 8.53
CA LEU A 410 -20.02 4.23 8.44
C LEU A 410 -18.68 3.49 8.38
N GLN A 411 -17.66 4.06 7.72
CA GLN A 411 -16.32 3.49 7.68
C GLN A 411 -15.55 3.70 8.97
N THR A 412 -15.69 4.85 9.63
CA THR A 412 -15.01 5.14 10.90
C THR A 412 -15.71 4.53 12.12
N GLY A 413 -16.96 4.08 11.97
CA GLY A 413 -17.77 3.47 13.02
C GLY A 413 -18.29 4.46 14.07
N ILE A 414 -19.44 4.14 14.67
CA ILE A 414 -20.04 4.88 15.80
C ILE A 414 -19.29 4.61 17.12
N PHE A 415 -18.44 3.56 17.14
CA PHE A 415 -17.85 3.00 18.37
C PHE A 415 -16.36 2.63 18.29
N ASN A 416 -15.61 3.01 17.25
CA ASN A 416 -14.15 2.79 17.23
C ASN A 416 -13.44 3.91 17.99
N PHE A 417 -13.20 3.69 19.28
CA PHE A 417 -12.45 4.60 20.17
C PHE A 417 -10.92 4.42 20.07
N GLY A 418 -10.38 3.97 18.93
CA GLY A 418 -8.94 3.90 18.71
C GLY A 418 -8.58 3.65 17.25
N ASP A 419 -7.50 4.29 16.79
CA ASP A 419 -6.93 4.12 15.45
C ASP A 419 -6.31 2.73 15.23
N GLY A 420 -6.22 1.90 16.28
CA GLY A 420 -5.61 0.56 16.26
C GLY A 420 -6.59 -0.59 16.41
N PRO A 421 -6.16 -1.83 16.08
CA PRO A 421 -6.98 -3.02 16.20
C PRO A 421 -7.37 -3.28 17.66
N SER A 422 -8.60 -3.77 17.86
CA SER A 422 -9.08 -4.26 19.15
C SER A 422 -8.28 -5.48 19.63
N THR A 423 -8.32 -5.77 20.93
CA THR A 423 -7.69 -6.97 21.49
C THR A 423 -8.19 -8.26 20.81
N LYS A 424 -9.47 -8.31 20.42
CA LYS A 424 -10.03 -9.47 19.72
C LYS A 424 -9.40 -9.64 18.33
N GLU A 425 -9.23 -8.56 17.58
CA GLU A 425 -8.59 -8.60 16.25
C GLU A 425 -7.12 -8.98 16.36
N LEU A 426 -6.41 -8.37 17.31
CA LEU A 426 -5.01 -8.69 17.60
C LEU A 426 -4.83 -10.19 17.83
N LEU A 427 -5.67 -10.84 18.64
CA LEU A 427 -5.58 -12.29 18.88
C LEU A 427 -5.78 -13.15 17.62
N GLY A 428 -6.34 -12.61 16.55
CA GLY A 428 -6.48 -13.27 15.24
C GLY A 428 -5.30 -13.09 14.29
N PHE A 429 -4.27 -12.31 14.67
CA PHE A 429 -3.12 -12.05 13.81
C PHE A 429 -2.17 -13.24 13.78
N PRO A 430 -1.54 -13.54 12.62
CA PRO A 430 -0.81 -14.78 12.42
C PRO A 430 0.24 -15.03 13.49
N ALA A 431 1.12 -14.08 13.82
CA ALA A 431 2.16 -14.27 14.83
C ALA A 431 1.63 -14.54 16.24
N PHE A 432 0.35 -14.28 16.51
CA PHE A 432 -0.30 -14.43 17.81
C PHE A 432 -1.23 -15.64 17.88
N LEU A 433 -1.50 -16.29 16.75
CA LEU A 433 -2.15 -17.61 16.72
C LEU A 433 -1.20 -18.66 17.34
N GLU A 434 -1.76 -19.61 18.09
CA GLU A 434 -1.00 -20.59 18.89
C GLU A 434 0.09 -21.31 18.09
N GLN A 435 -0.24 -21.83 16.91
CA GLN A 435 0.68 -22.53 16.02
C GLN A 435 1.89 -21.68 15.56
N TYR A 436 1.72 -20.37 15.33
CA TYR A 436 2.83 -19.49 14.94
C TYR A 436 3.64 -19.06 16.17
N ARG A 437 2.96 -18.81 17.30
CA ARG A 437 3.62 -18.51 18.59
C ARG A 437 4.51 -19.67 19.00
N SER A 438 4.07 -20.90 18.78
CA SER A 438 4.83 -22.09 19.17
C SER A 438 6.05 -22.32 18.26
N SER A 439 5.97 -21.94 16.98
CA SER A 439 7.13 -21.83 16.07
C SER A 439 8.08 -20.65 16.38
N GLY A 440 7.85 -19.89 17.46
CA GLY A 440 8.81 -18.91 17.96
C GLY A 440 8.55 -17.44 17.57
N PHE A 441 7.53 -17.15 16.77
CA PHE A 441 7.19 -15.77 16.43
C PHE A 441 6.70 -14.99 17.66
N ARG A 442 7.11 -13.73 17.76
CA ARG A 442 6.77 -12.81 18.88
C ARG A 442 6.40 -11.41 18.41
N LEU A 443 6.91 -11.01 17.25
CA LEU A 443 6.61 -9.74 16.62
C LEU A 443 5.69 -9.99 15.42
N TYR A 444 4.56 -9.28 15.37
CA TYR A 444 3.75 -9.17 14.17
C TYR A 444 3.84 -7.75 13.63
N CYS A 445 4.20 -7.63 12.36
CA CYS A 445 4.39 -6.37 11.68
C CYS A 445 3.45 -6.30 10.46
N GLU A 446 2.79 -5.16 10.28
CA GLU A 446 2.02 -4.87 9.06
C GLU A 446 2.04 -3.38 8.72
N GLY A 447 1.56 -3.02 7.53
CA GLY A 447 1.25 -1.64 7.13
C GLY A 447 -0.25 -1.43 6.93
N HIS A 448 -0.61 -0.94 5.75
CA HIS A 448 -1.96 -0.75 5.21
C HIS A 448 -2.81 0.34 5.87
N THR A 449 -2.73 0.51 7.19
CA THR A 449 -3.56 1.51 7.91
C THR A 449 -3.05 2.93 7.74
N HIS A 450 -1.79 3.09 7.30
CA HIS A 450 -1.08 4.36 7.24
C HIS A 450 -0.87 5.04 8.61
N ILE A 451 -1.22 4.41 9.73
CA ILE A 451 -1.06 4.98 11.07
C ILE A 451 0.02 4.18 11.82
N PRO A 452 1.15 4.81 12.19
CA PRO A 452 2.18 4.12 12.96
C PRO A 452 1.66 3.81 14.36
N LEU A 453 1.53 2.52 14.69
CA LEU A 453 0.94 2.04 15.94
C LEU A 453 1.77 0.91 16.54
N GLN A 454 1.71 0.79 17.85
CA GLN A 454 2.31 -0.35 18.56
C GLN A 454 1.38 -0.79 19.67
N SER A 455 1.27 -2.08 19.88
CA SER A 455 0.48 -2.65 20.97
C SER A 455 1.14 -3.91 21.52
N GLU A 456 1.12 -4.05 22.84
CA GLU A 456 1.61 -5.23 23.54
C GLU A 456 0.45 -6.14 23.91
N ILE A 457 0.65 -7.45 23.74
CA ILE A 457 -0.32 -8.48 24.09
C ILE A 457 0.31 -9.40 25.13
N TYR A 458 -0.46 -9.65 26.18
CA TYR A 458 -0.11 -10.57 27.25
C TYR A 458 -1.17 -11.67 27.34
N PHE A 459 -0.74 -12.92 27.22
CA PHE A 459 -1.61 -14.08 27.40
C PHE A 459 -1.65 -14.45 28.89
N LYS A 460 -2.79 -14.22 29.55
CA LYS A 460 -2.94 -14.39 31.03
C LYS A 460 -2.78 -15.83 31.51
N THR A 461 -3.18 -16.81 30.71
CA THR A 461 -3.12 -18.23 31.05
C THR A 461 -2.56 -18.99 29.85
N PRO A 462 -1.25 -18.91 29.61
CA PRO A 462 -0.68 -19.57 28.45
C PRO A 462 -0.77 -21.09 28.61
N SER A 463 -1.24 -21.79 27.58
CA SER A 463 -1.23 -23.25 27.49
C SER A 463 0.18 -23.83 27.62
N HIS A 464 1.21 -23.06 27.22
CA HIS A 464 2.62 -23.42 27.36
C HIS A 464 3.45 -22.44 28.21
N PRO A 465 4.41 -22.91 29.04
CA PRO A 465 5.30 -22.03 29.82
C PRO A 465 6.11 -21.01 28.98
N SER A 466 6.41 -21.32 27.72
CA SER A 466 7.10 -20.46 26.75
C SER A 466 6.27 -19.26 26.26
N ASP A 467 4.97 -19.25 26.54
CA ASP A 467 4.00 -18.23 26.15
C ASP A 467 3.70 -17.21 27.26
N ARG A 468 4.39 -17.30 28.41
CA ARG A 468 4.41 -16.25 29.45
C ARG A 468 5.15 -14.97 29.01
N LYS A 469 5.54 -14.88 27.74
CA LYS A 469 6.32 -13.78 27.16
C LYS A 469 5.38 -12.71 26.59
N SER A 470 5.88 -11.48 26.44
CA SER A 470 5.18 -10.40 25.73
C SER A 470 5.22 -10.63 24.22
N TYR A 471 4.14 -10.21 23.54
CA TYR A 471 4.01 -10.22 22.09
C TYR A 471 3.72 -8.80 21.62
N THR A 472 4.30 -8.40 20.50
CA THR A 472 4.23 -7.00 20.05
C THR A 472 3.66 -6.92 18.65
N TYR A 473 2.57 -6.16 18.51
CA TYR A 473 2.03 -5.70 17.24
C TYR A 473 2.68 -4.38 16.86
N ILE A 474 3.09 -4.25 15.60
CA ILE A 474 3.66 -3.04 15.04
C ILE A 474 2.97 -2.75 13.71
N ASN A 475 2.29 -1.59 13.63
CA ASN A 475 1.95 -1.00 12.35
C ASN A 475 3.06 -0.04 11.92
N LEU A 476 3.55 -0.22 10.70
CA LEU A 476 4.62 0.58 10.08
C LEU A 476 4.14 1.96 9.63
N GLY A 477 2.82 2.20 9.60
CA GLY A 477 2.26 3.43 9.08
C GLY A 477 2.61 3.65 7.61
N THR A 478 2.65 4.91 7.18
CA THR A 478 2.99 5.27 5.80
C THR A 478 4.17 6.23 5.73
N TRP A 479 4.92 6.11 4.63
CA TRP A 479 5.95 7.06 4.22
C TRP A 479 5.41 8.10 3.23
N ARG A 480 4.11 8.10 2.99
CA ARG A 480 3.42 9.20 2.34
C ARG A 480 3.18 10.33 3.31
N ASN A 481 3.10 11.53 2.78
CA ASN A 481 2.62 12.64 3.57
C ASN A 481 1.10 12.51 3.78
N GLN A 482 0.65 12.94 4.95
CA GLN A 482 -0.76 12.96 5.30
C GLN A 482 -1.22 14.40 5.48
N ILE A 483 -2.48 14.65 5.10
CA ILE A 483 -3.14 15.90 5.44
C ILE A 483 -3.78 15.75 6.82
N VAL A 484 -3.24 16.48 7.81
CA VAL A 484 -3.74 16.48 9.18
C VAL A 484 -4.49 17.76 9.51
N ASN A 485 -5.62 17.63 10.21
CA ASN A 485 -6.39 18.74 10.74
C ASN A 485 -5.64 19.39 11.92
N THR A 486 -5.59 20.72 11.91
CA THR A 486 -5.15 21.51 13.07
C THR A 486 -6.35 21.96 13.89
N VAL A 487 -6.10 22.35 15.15
CA VAL A 487 -7.13 22.79 16.12
C VAL A 487 -8.02 23.93 15.56
N ASN A 488 -7.50 24.75 14.63
CA ASN A 488 -8.22 25.86 14.02
C ASN A 488 -8.74 25.57 12.60
N GLN A 489 -9.03 24.30 12.27
CA GLN A 489 -9.52 23.88 10.94
C GLN A 489 -8.59 24.22 9.76
N LYS A 490 -7.31 24.52 10.03
CA LYS A 490 -6.28 24.57 8.99
C LYS A 490 -5.73 23.17 8.76
N PHE A 491 -5.13 22.95 7.60
CA PHE A 491 -4.52 21.68 7.24
C PHE A 491 -3.00 21.81 7.22
N ARG A 492 -2.29 20.73 7.57
CA ARG A 492 -0.84 20.63 7.39
C ARG A 492 -0.52 19.30 6.70
N ARG A 493 0.43 19.33 5.77
CA ARG A 493 1.11 18.13 5.25
C ARG A 493 2.14 17.64 6.28
N ARG A 494 2.05 16.39 6.72
CA ARG A 494 2.93 15.80 7.73
C ARG A 494 3.42 14.42 7.30
N ASP A 495 4.69 14.16 7.52
CA ASP A 495 5.30 12.85 7.30
C ASP A 495 5.17 12.02 8.58
N SER A 496 4.75 10.77 8.44
CA SER A 496 4.57 9.81 9.55
C SER A 496 5.58 8.67 9.57
N GLY A 497 6.48 8.63 8.57
CA GLY A 497 7.32 7.49 8.23
C GLY A 497 7.91 6.77 9.45
N ARG A 498 7.68 5.46 9.51
CA ARG A 498 8.26 4.57 10.52
C ARG A 498 8.92 3.39 9.82
N MET A 499 10.11 3.06 10.31
CA MET A 499 10.90 1.90 9.91
C MET A 499 11.09 1.02 11.14
N LEU A 500 10.85 -0.28 11.01
CA LEU A 500 11.18 -1.26 12.04
C LEU A 500 12.59 -1.78 11.80
N CYS A 501 13.44 -1.73 12.83
CA CYS A 501 14.74 -2.38 12.85
C CYS A 501 14.73 -3.52 13.86
N VAL A 502 14.99 -4.75 13.40
CA VAL A 502 15.15 -5.91 14.27
C VAL A 502 16.59 -6.41 14.13
N LEU A 503 17.32 -6.38 15.24
CA LEU A 503 18.68 -6.90 15.32
C LEU A 503 18.64 -8.33 15.85
N ASP A 504 19.41 -9.20 15.22
CA ASP A 504 19.60 -10.57 15.63
C ASP A 504 21.10 -10.83 15.80
N LEU A 505 21.60 -10.52 16.99
CA LEU A 505 23.03 -10.50 17.29
C LEU A 505 23.47 -11.77 18.02
N LEU A 506 24.65 -12.26 17.70
CA LEU A 506 25.32 -13.26 18.54
C LEU A 506 25.64 -12.65 19.92
N PRO A 507 25.58 -13.47 20.98
CA PRO A 507 26.09 -13.04 22.28
C PRO A 507 27.57 -12.65 22.13
N PRO A 508 28.05 -11.64 22.89
CA PRO A 508 29.47 -11.34 22.93
C PRO A 508 30.23 -12.62 23.37
N PRO A 509 31.45 -12.85 22.87
CA PRO A 509 32.28 -13.93 23.36
C PRO A 509 32.36 -13.83 24.90
N GLU A 510 32.15 -14.94 25.60
CA GLU A 510 32.39 -14.96 27.06
C GLU A 510 33.85 -14.54 27.31
N GLU A 511 34.05 -13.47 28.09
CA GLU A 511 35.37 -12.93 28.45
C GLU A 511 36.18 -13.87 29.35
#